data_AF-A0A538R9L1-F1
#
_entry.id   AF-A0A538R9L1-F1
#
_cell.length_a   1.000
_cell.length_b   1.000
_cell.length_c   1.000
_cell.angle_alpha   90.00
_cell.angle_beta   90.00
_cell.angle_gamma   90.00
#
_symmetry.space_group_name_H-M   'P 1'
#
loop_
_entity.id
_entity.type
_entity.pdbx_description
1 polymer ?
#
loop_
_entity_poly.entity_id
_entity_poly.type
_entity_poly.pdbx_seq_one_letter_code
_entity_poly.pdbx_strand_id
1 'polypeptide(L)'
;MMRRLRPALLVLALAAGCAAHAAPLGLSGSITVLPANNRTSGPLLVEGGSLIDRYIRKVGPVGVADVLQSEARFQLQEKGFDVEDWNAQQAALKGRVPTSRESALALARESGITNRVLYLEIRRWEPDAPTQTRFVIVALSASVVDAATGQELWREDRRAAPVPTPGTINLESAYVVAARRVIAEMLAPLRPAPDLR
;
A
#
# COMPACT_ATOMS: atom_id res chain seq x y z
N MET A 1 -27.57 -45.92 55.86
CA MET A 1 -28.44 -46.14 54.69
C MET A 1 -27.98 -45.18 53.60
N MET A 2 -27.58 -45.71 52.45
CA MET A 2 -26.87 -45.03 51.36
C MET A 2 -27.74 -43.98 50.67
N ARG A 3 -27.17 -42.82 50.32
CA ARG A 3 -27.59 -42.08 49.12
C ARG A 3 -26.40 -41.40 48.47
N ARG A 4 -25.95 -42.03 47.39
CA ARG A 4 -24.97 -41.50 46.44
C ARG A 4 -25.61 -40.36 45.67
N LEU A 5 -24.89 -39.25 45.47
CA LEU A 5 -25.08 -38.35 44.34
C LEU A 5 -23.69 -37.88 43.91
N ARG A 6 -23.31 -38.34 42.71
CA ARG A 6 -22.07 -38.00 41.98
C ARG A 6 -22.34 -36.79 41.07
N PRO A 7 -21.28 -36.15 40.54
CA PRO A 7 -21.09 -34.71 40.49
C PRO A 7 -21.58 -34.07 39.19
N ALA A 8 -21.95 -32.78 39.22
CA ALA A 8 -22.08 -31.96 38.02
C ALA A 8 -20.77 -31.17 37.82
N LEU A 9 -19.89 -31.70 36.97
CA LEU A 9 -18.69 -31.03 36.50
C LEU A 9 -19.11 -30.05 35.39
N LEU A 10 -19.12 -28.75 35.71
CA LEU A 10 -19.42 -27.69 34.74
C LEU A 10 -18.09 -27.27 34.09
N VAL A 11 -17.77 -27.88 32.95
CA VAL A 11 -16.62 -27.48 32.13
C VAL A 11 -16.99 -26.21 31.37
N LEU A 12 -16.61 -25.05 31.90
CA LEU A 12 -16.57 -23.80 31.14
C LEU A 12 -15.40 -23.87 30.15
N ALA A 13 -15.69 -24.23 28.91
CA ALA A 13 -14.76 -24.04 27.80
C ALA A 13 -14.75 -22.55 27.42
N LEU A 14 -13.80 -21.79 27.98
CA LEU A 14 -13.45 -20.46 27.51
C LEU A 14 -12.82 -20.59 26.12
N ALA A 15 -13.62 -20.31 25.09
CA ALA A 15 -13.11 -20.06 23.74
C ALA A 15 -12.34 -18.73 23.75
N ALA A 16 -11.06 -18.79 24.08
CA ALA A 16 -10.12 -17.71 23.79
C ALA A 16 -10.01 -17.60 22.26
N GLY A 17 -10.79 -16.68 21.68
CA GLY A 17 -10.62 -16.25 20.31
C GLY A 17 -9.25 -15.61 20.17
N CYS A 18 -8.25 -16.39 19.79
CA CYS A 18 -6.96 -15.88 19.35
C CYS A 18 -7.18 -15.12 18.04
N ALA A 19 -7.44 -13.82 18.13
CA ALA A 19 -7.08 -12.90 17.06
C ALA A 19 -5.55 -12.92 17.00
N ALA A 20 -4.98 -13.82 16.18
CA ALA A 20 -3.56 -13.87 15.92
C ALA A 20 -3.15 -12.55 15.27
N HIS A 21 -2.74 -11.57 16.08
CA HIS A 21 -1.94 -10.46 15.62
C HIS A 21 -0.64 -11.08 15.11
N ALA A 22 -0.51 -11.21 13.79
CA ALA A 22 0.74 -11.62 13.18
C ALA A 22 1.87 -10.72 13.70
N ALA A 23 2.97 -11.34 14.12
CA ALA A 23 4.13 -10.59 14.58
C ALA A 23 4.56 -9.60 13.48
N PRO A 24 4.92 -8.35 13.83
CA PRO A 24 5.36 -7.38 12.84
C PRO A 24 6.57 -7.91 12.06
N LEU A 25 6.57 -7.71 10.74
CA LEU A 25 7.67 -8.13 9.87
C LEU A 25 8.76 -7.07 9.88
N GLY A 26 9.88 -7.40 10.54
CA GLY A 26 11.07 -6.58 10.61
C GLY A 26 11.83 -6.57 9.28
N LEU A 27 11.88 -5.43 8.59
CA LEU A 27 12.74 -5.22 7.42
C LEU A 27 13.88 -4.27 7.79
N SER A 28 15.13 -4.68 7.55
CA SER A 28 16.29 -3.82 7.76
C SER A 28 16.51 -2.87 6.57
N GLY A 29 17.34 -1.83 6.74
CA GLY A 29 17.86 -1.00 5.65
C GLY A 29 16.86 -0.07 4.94
N SER A 30 17.37 0.68 3.96
CA SER A 30 16.60 1.68 3.21
C SER A 30 15.62 1.06 2.22
N ILE A 31 14.48 1.72 2.00
CA ILE A 31 13.42 1.34 1.07
C ILE A 31 13.18 2.45 0.05
N THR A 32 13.33 2.12 -1.23
CA THR A 32 12.90 2.94 -2.37
C THR A 32 11.48 2.58 -2.77
N VAL A 33 10.59 3.57 -2.89
CA VAL A 33 9.19 3.35 -3.29
C VAL A 33 9.00 3.73 -4.76
N LEU A 34 8.84 2.74 -5.63
CA LEU A 34 8.67 2.99 -7.06
C LEU A 34 7.29 3.57 -7.41
N PRO A 35 7.15 4.23 -8.59
CA PRO A 35 5.86 4.60 -9.11
C PRO A 35 4.93 3.39 -9.21
N ALA A 36 3.68 3.56 -8.77
CA ALA A 36 2.71 2.48 -8.77
C ALA A 36 2.27 2.13 -10.19
N ASN A 37 2.22 0.84 -10.50
CA ASN A 37 1.71 0.33 -11.78
C ASN A 37 0.18 0.42 -11.81
N ASN A 38 -0.39 1.13 -12.77
CA ASN A 38 -1.83 1.15 -12.99
C ASN A 38 -2.22 0.14 -14.08
N ARG A 39 -2.83 -0.98 -13.71
CA ARG A 39 -3.36 -1.99 -14.66
C ARG A 39 -4.83 -1.81 -15.01
N THR A 40 -5.46 -0.73 -14.56
CA THR A 40 -6.83 -0.41 -14.96
C THR A 40 -6.88 0.12 -16.39
N SER A 41 -8.06 0.14 -17.00
CA SER A 41 -8.26 0.51 -18.41
C SER A 41 -8.17 2.02 -18.69
N GLY A 42 -7.99 2.87 -17.66
CA GLY A 42 -7.96 4.32 -17.83
C GLY A 42 -7.14 5.06 -16.76
N PRO A 43 -6.84 6.35 -16.98
CA PRO A 43 -6.15 7.15 -15.99
C PRO A 43 -7.04 7.39 -14.77
N LEU A 44 -6.57 6.99 -13.59
CA LEU A 44 -7.25 7.22 -12.32
C LEU A 44 -6.86 8.61 -11.78
N LEU A 45 -7.47 9.65 -12.31
CA LEU A 45 -7.10 11.04 -12.00
C LEU A 45 -7.62 11.50 -10.63
N VAL A 46 -6.83 12.34 -9.96
CA VAL A 46 -7.11 12.94 -8.65
C VAL A 46 -6.98 14.47 -8.69
N GLU A 47 -6.08 15.02 -9.51
CA GLU A 47 -6.04 16.45 -9.83
C GLU A 47 -5.68 16.64 -11.32
N GLY A 48 -6.15 17.74 -11.94
CA GLY A 48 -5.73 18.14 -13.29
C GLY A 48 -6.74 17.93 -14.43
N GLY A 49 -8.04 17.81 -14.14
CA GLY A 49 -9.09 17.81 -15.17
C GLY A 49 -9.50 19.20 -15.68
N SER A 50 -9.15 20.29 -14.98
CA SER A 50 -9.47 21.65 -15.39
C SER A 50 -8.54 22.11 -16.50
N LEU A 51 -9.11 22.62 -17.59
CA LEU A 51 -8.35 23.23 -18.70
C LEU A 51 -7.39 24.32 -18.21
N ILE A 52 -7.65 24.97 -17.07
CA ILE A 52 -6.83 26.06 -16.53
C ILE A 52 -5.48 25.55 -15.98
N ASP A 53 -5.46 24.40 -15.31
CA ASP A 53 -4.21 23.85 -14.73
C ASP A 53 -3.20 23.49 -15.82
N ARG A 54 -3.66 22.99 -16.97
CA ARG A 54 -2.83 22.60 -18.10
C ARG A 54 -2.04 23.77 -18.71
N TYR A 55 -2.57 24.99 -18.66
CA TYR A 55 -1.95 26.16 -19.31
C TYR A 55 -1.04 26.97 -18.38
N ILE A 56 -1.22 26.89 -17.06
CA ILE A 56 -0.50 27.74 -16.11
C ILE A 56 0.62 26.99 -15.40
N ARG A 57 0.39 25.70 -15.05
CA ARG A 57 1.35 24.87 -14.34
C ARG A 57 1.68 23.69 -15.25
N LYS A 58 2.91 23.59 -15.76
CA LYS A 58 3.42 22.41 -16.48
C LYS A 58 3.57 21.19 -15.54
N VAL A 59 2.58 20.92 -14.72
CA VAL A 59 2.51 19.79 -13.80
C VAL A 59 1.62 18.77 -14.50
N GLY A 60 2.13 17.56 -14.70
CA GLY A 60 1.33 16.46 -15.27
C GLY A 60 0.10 16.18 -14.40
N PRO A 61 -0.94 15.56 -14.96
CA PRO A 61 -2.13 15.20 -14.17
C PRO A 61 -1.73 14.26 -13.03
N VAL A 62 -2.16 14.56 -11.81
CA VAL A 62 -1.87 13.76 -10.61
C VAL A 62 -2.93 12.67 -10.52
N GLY A 63 -2.48 11.42 -10.44
CA GLY A 63 -3.35 10.25 -10.35
C GLY A 63 -3.27 9.51 -9.02
N VAL A 64 -4.12 8.50 -8.88
CA VAL A 64 -4.10 7.56 -7.74
C VAL A 64 -2.73 6.92 -7.56
N ALA A 65 -2.01 6.63 -8.65
CA ALA A 65 -0.67 6.07 -8.59
C ALA A 65 0.32 6.97 -7.82
N ASP A 66 0.26 8.29 -8.04
CA ASP A 66 1.10 9.28 -7.37
C ASP A 66 0.73 9.40 -5.88
N VAL A 67 -0.57 9.36 -5.58
CA VAL A 67 -1.08 9.36 -4.19
C VAL A 67 -0.63 8.12 -3.44
N LEU A 68 -0.73 6.93 -4.05
CA LEU A 68 -0.28 5.67 -3.45
C LEU A 68 1.22 5.69 -3.16
N GLN A 69 2.03 6.17 -4.11
CA GLN A 69 3.47 6.29 -3.93
C GLN A 69 3.81 7.26 -2.79
N SER A 70 3.19 8.44 -2.77
CA SER A 70 3.42 9.47 -1.76
C SER A 70 3.01 8.99 -0.36
N GLU A 71 1.83 8.38 -0.25
CA GLU A 71 1.35 7.82 1.02
C GLU A 71 2.23 6.68 1.51
N ALA A 72 2.68 5.78 0.62
CA ALA A 72 3.54 4.67 1.02
C ALA A 72 4.86 5.18 1.59
N ARG A 73 5.46 6.20 0.96
CA ARG A 73 6.66 6.86 1.48
C ARG A 73 6.39 7.46 2.86
N PHE A 74 5.32 8.23 2.99
CA PHE A 74 4.93 8.86 4.26
C PHE A 74 4.74 7.82 5.38
N GLN A 75 3.95 6.76 5.14
CA GLN A 75 3.69 5.71 6.11
C GLN A 75 4.95 4.92 6.52
N LEU A 76 5.87 4.70 5.59
CA LEU A 76 7.15 4.05 5.89
C LEU A 76 8.05 4.97 6.75
N GLN A 77 8.13 6.26 6.42
CA GLN A 77 8.89 7.25 7.19
C GLN A 77 8.34 7.39 8.62
N GLU A 78 7.01 7.48 8.78
CA GLU A 78 6.35 7.52 10.10
C GLU A 78 6.62 6.27 10.95
N LYS A 79 6.87 5.12 10.30
CA LYS A 79 7.25 3.86 10.97
C LYS A 79 8.74 3.78 11.30
N GLY A 80 9.54 4.78 10.92
CA GLY A 80 10.98 4.82 11.17
C GLY A 80 11.83 4.09 10.13
N PHE A 81 11.28 3.77 8.96
CA PHE A 81 12.11 3.29 7.84
C PHE A 81 12.94 4.43 7.25
N ASP A 82 14.17 4.12 6.86
CA ASP A 82 14.92 4.98 5.96
C ASP A 82 14.33 4.86 4.55
N VAL A 83 13.84 5.97 3.99
CA VAL A 83 13.18 6.01 2.68
C VAL A 83 13.97 6.95 1.79
N GLU A 84 14.39 6.42 0.63
CA GLU A 84 15.23 7.13 -0.35
C GLU A 84 14.69 8.53 -0.69
N ASP A 85 15.58 9.50 -0.87
CA ASP A 85 15.20 10.88 -1.21
C ASP A 85 14.36 10.94 -2.50
N TRP A 86 13.30 11.76 -2.47
CA TRP A 86 12.36 11.85 -3.58
C TRP A 86 12.99 12.41 -4.85
N ASN A 87 13.83 13.44 -4.73
CA ASN A 87 14.42 14.11 -5.89
C ASN A 87 15.48 13.22 -6.54
N ALA A 88 16.32 12.60 -5.71
CA ALA A 88 17.30 11.61 -6.16
C ALA A 88 16.61 10.44 -6.89
N GLN A 89 15.53 9.91 -6.30
CA GLN A 89 14.76 8.82 -6.90
C GLN A 89 14.15 9.22 -8.25
N GLN A 90 13.51 10.38 -8.34
CA GLN A 90 12.89 10.81 -9.60
C GLN A 90 13.92 11.07 -10.71
N ALA A 91 15.08 11.61 -10.37
CA ALA A 91 16.19 11.75 -11.30
C ALA A 91 16.70 10.39 -11.81
N ALA A 92 16.78 9.39 -10.93
CA ALA A 92 17.22 8.04 -11.29
C ALA A 92 16.20 7.30 -12.18
N LEU A 93 14.90 7.41 -11.86
CA LEU A 93 13.83 6.69 -12.56
C LEU A 93 13.46 7.32 -13.91
N LYS A 94 13.69 8.63 -14.10
CA LYS A 94 13.40 9.38 -15.34
C LYS A 94 11.94 9.23 -15.81
N GLY A 95 11.00 9.16 -14.88
CA GLY A 95 9.56 9.01 -15.16
C GLY A 95 9.14 7.62 -15.64
N ARG A 96 10.02 6.61 -15.59
CA ARG A 96 9.68 5.23 -15.94
C ARG A 96 8.84 4.60 -14.82
N VAL A 97 7.78 3.89 -15.21
CA VAL A 97 6.89 3.15 -14.31
C VAL A 97 7.04 1.65 -14.58
N PRO A 98 7.32 0.83 -13.55
CA PRO A 98 7.39 -0.62 -13.73
C PRO A 98 6.02 -1.23 -14.01
N THR A 99 5.95 -2.23 -14.90
CA THR A 99 4.71 -2.91 -15.31
C THR A 99 4.52 -4.30 -14.69
N SER A 100 5.56 -4.79 -14.01
CA SER A 100 5.59 -6.02 -13.20
C SER A 100 6.68 -5.92 -12.13
N ARG A 101 6.68 -6.84 -11.17
CA ARG A 101 7.75 -6.95 -10.16
C ARG A 101 9.13 -7.18 -10.79
N GLU A 102 9.20 -7.99 -11.84
CA GLU A 102 10.45 -8.27 -12.57
C GLU A 102 10.96 -7.00 -13.27
N SER A 103 10.05 -6.21 -13.87
CA SER A 103 10.41 -4.91 -14.45
C SER A 103 10.78 -3.87 -13.38
N ALA A 104 10.21 -3.95 -12.18
CA ALA A 104 10.57 -3.10 -11.04
C ALA A 104 12.00 -3.38 -10.59
N LEU A 105 12.39 -4.65 -10.51
CA LEU A 105 13.77 -5.04 -10.21
C LEU A 105 14.73 -4.62 -11.32
N ALA A 106 14.36 -4.81 -12.59
CA ALA A 106 15.17 -4.35 -13.73
C ALA A 106 15.35 -2.82 -13.69
N LEU A 107 14.26 -2.08 -13.50
CA LEU A 107 14.27 -0.62 -13.38
C LEU A 107 15.14 -0.14 -12.23
N ALA A 108 15.05 -0.79 -11.06
CA ALA A 108 15.88 -0.48 -9.91
C ALA A 108 17.37 -0.65 -10.25
N ARG A 109 17.75 -1.80 -10.81
CA ARG A 109 19.14 -2.10 -11.20
C ARG A 109 19.68 -1.13 -12.25
N GLU A 110 18.91 -0.86 -13.29
CA GLU A 110 19.26 0.11 -14.33
C GLU A 110 19.41 1.54 -13.81
N SER A 111 18.72 1.85 -12.71
CA SER A 111 18.75 3.17 -12.07
C SER A 111 19.78 3.25 -10.93
N GLY A 112 20.59 2.21 -10.73
CA GLY A 112 21.59 2.15 -9.67
C GLY A 112 21.02 1.99 -8.25
N ILE A 113 19.74 1.64 -8.13
CA ILE A 113 19.06 1.42 -6.86
C ILE A 113 19.47 0.05 -6.32
N THR A 114 20.22 0.02 -5.23
CA THR A 114 20.76 -1.20 -4.61
C THR A 114 20.07 -1.59 -3.31
N ASN A 115 19.21 -0.72 -2.78
CA ASN A 115 18.44 -0.94 -1.55
C ASN A 115 17.16 -1.77 -1.81
N ARG A 116 16.30 -1.88 -0.81
CA ARG A 116 15.01 -2.57 -0.96
C ARG A 116 14.05 -1.73 -1.78
N VAL A 117 13.17 -2.37 -2.52
CA VAL A 117 12.27 -1.71 -3.46
C VAL A 117 10.83 -2.11 -3.14
N LEU A 118 9.99 -1.12 -2.82
CA LEU A 118 8.55 -1.30 -2.72
C LEU A 118 7.92 -1.10 -4.11
N TYR A 119 7.29 -2.16 -4.61
CA TYR A 119 6.50 -2.17 -5.84
C TYR A 119 5.00 -2.27 -5.50
N LEU A 120 4.20 -1.39 -6.11
CA LEU A 120 2.75 -1.34 -5.96
C LEU A 120 2.06 -1.58 -7.31
N GLU A 121 1.01 -2.40 -7.32
CA GLU A 121 0.24 -2.72 -8.52
C GLU A 121 -1.27 -2.56 -8.29
N ILE A 122 -1.86 -1.57 -8.95
CA ILE A 122 -3.31 -1.33 -8.95
C ILE A 122 -3.96 -2.31 -9.93
N ARG A 123 -4.77 -3.23 -9.40
CA ARG A 123 -5.50 -4.22 -10.20
C ARG A 123 -6.97 -3.85 -10.42
N ARG A 124 -7.56 -3.10 -9.49
CA ARG A 124 -8.94 -2.60 -9.57
C ARG A 124 -9.09 -1.33 -8.77
N TRP A 125 -9.80 -0.36 -9.34
CA TRP A 125 -10.11 0.91 -8.71
C TRP A 125 -11.40 1.49 -9.28
N GLU A 126 -12.53 1.18 -8.65
CA GLU A 126 -13.85 1.48 -9.20
C GLU A 126 -14.74 2.12 -8.13
N PRO A 127 -15.26 3.33 -8.34
CA PRO A 127 -16.21 3.94 -7.41
C PRO A 127 -17.56 3.23 -7.48
N ASP A 128 -18.31 3.19 -6.36
CA ASP A 128 -19.68 2.65 -6.35
C ASP A 128 -20.65 3.49 -7.18
N ALA A 129 -20.41 4.80 -7.26
CA ALA A 129 -21.13 5.74 -8.10
C ALA A 129 -20.20 6.90 -8.51
N PRO A 130 -20.38 7.49 -9.71
CA PRO A 130 -19.48 8.53 -10.23
C PRO A 130 -19.63 9.90 -9.54
N THR A 131 -20.78 10.21 -8.94
CA THR A 131 -21.10 11.55 -8.40
C THR A 131 -21.29 11.57 -6.88
N GLN A 132 -21.75 10.48 -6.29
CA GLN A 132 -21.93 10.32 -4.84
C GLN A 132 -21.22 9.07 -4.36
N THR A 133 -19.89 9.06 -4.51
CA THR A 133 -19.07 7.90 -4.16
C THR A 133 -19.05 7.68 -2.64
N ARG A 134 -19.66 6.58 -2.18
CA ARG A 134 -19.65 6.16 -0.78
C ARG A 134 -18.50 5.21 -0.47
N PHE A 135 -18.07 4.47 -1.47
CA PHE A 135 -16.91 3.60 -1.38
C PHE A 135 -16.26 3.41 -2.76
N VAL A 136 -15.00 2.99 -2.73
CA VAL A 136 -14.25 2.57 -3.92
C VAL A 136 -13.89 1.10 -3.76
N ILE A 137 -14.19 0.28 -4.76
CA ILE A 137 -13.73 -1.10 -4.83
C ILE A 137 -12.26 -1.08 -5.23
N VAL A 138 -11.38 -1.53 -4.33
CA VAL A 138 -9.94 -1.51 -4.53
C VAL A 138 -9.36 -2.93 -4.48
N ALA A 139 -8.54 -3.27 -5.49
CA ALA A 139 -7.62 -4.40 -5.45
C ALA A 139 -6.20 -3.90 -5.72
N LEU A 140 -5.28 -4.17 -4.79
CA LEU A 140 -3.90 -3.67 -4.81
C LEU A 140 -2.94 -4.80 -4.42
N SER A 141 -1.79 -4.89 -5.10
CA SER A 141 -0.65 -5.68 -4.66
C SER A 141 0.44 -4.75 -4.12
N ALA A 142 1.14 -5.20 -3.09
CA ALA A 142 2.36 -4.58 -2.62
C ALA A 142 3.42 -5.65 -2.40
N SER A 143 4.65 -5.37 -2.81
CA SER A 143 5.79 -6.26 -2.57
C SER A 143 7.05 -5.48 -2.29
N VAL A 144 7.84 -5.97 -1.35
CA VAL A 144 9.19 -5.47 -1.07
C VAL A 144 10.18 -6.49 -1.60
N VAL A 145 11.07 -6.05 -2.49
CA VAL A 145 12.11 -6.87 -3.10
C VAL A 145 13.48 -6.31 -2.75
N ASP A 146 14.43 -7.17 -2.41
CA ASP A 146 15.83 -6.79 -2.29
C ASP A 146 16.43 -6.60 -3.69
N ALA A 147 16.85 -5.38 -4.06
CA ALA A 147 17.29 -5.10 -5.44
C ALA A 147 18.60 -5.81 -5.83
N ALA A 148 19.47 -6.06 -4.84
CA ALA A 148 20.76 -6.72 -5.06
C ALA A 148 20.56 -8.19 -5.42
N THR A 149 19.78 -8.92 -4.61
CA THR A 149 19.57 -10.37 -4.75
C THR A 149 18.37 -10.72 -5.62
N GLY A 150 17.40 -9.81 -5.76
CA GLY A 150 16.10 -10.08 -6.37
C GLY A 150 15.14 -10.87 -5.47
N GLN A 151 15.50 -11.09 -4.20
CA GLN A 151 14.67 -11.84 -3.26
C GLN A 151 13.43 -11.02 -2.86
N GLU A 152 12.25 -11.65 -2.91
CA GLU A 152 11.04 -11.07 -2.32
C GLU A 152 11.08 -11.21 -0.79
N LEU A 153 11.11 -10.07 -0.10
CA LEU A 153 11.18 -10.02 1.36
C LEU A 153 9.79 -9.96 2.00
N TRP A 154 8.82 -9.40 1.28
CA TRP A 154 7.45 -9.28 1.73
C TRP A 154 6.51 -9.11 0.54
N ARG A 155 5.29 -9.62 0.68
CA ARG A 155 4.19 -9.42 -0.25
C ARG A 155 2.87 -9.37 0.51
N GLU A 156 1.99 -8.48 0.07
CA GLU A 156 0.60 -8.41 0.49
C GLU A 156 -0.30 -8.26 -0.74
N ASP A 157 -1.32 -9.11 -0.81
CA ASP A 157 -2.28 -9.12 -1.92
C ASP A 157 -3.68 -8.81 -1.41
N ARG A 158 -4.08 -7.53 -1.54
CA ARG A 158 -5.44 -7.11 -1.26
C ARG A 158 -6.36 -7.56 -2.39
N ARG A 159 -7.29 -8.47 -2.07
CA ARG A 159 -8.41 -8.84 -2.96
C ARG A 159 -9.36 -7.65 -3.15
N ALA A 160 -10.12 -7.65 -4.24
CA ALA A 160 -11.11 -6.60 -4.50
C ALA A 160 -12.12 -6.50 -3.34
N ALA A 161 -12.11 -5.37 -2.64
CA ALA A 161 -12.99 -5.10 -1.51
C ALA A 161 -13.37 -3.62 -1.46
N PRO A 162 -14.57 -3.28 -0.95
CA PRO A 162 -14.98 -1.89 -0.80
C PRO A 162 -14.15 -1.18 0.27
N VAL A 163 -13.71 0.04 -0.05
CA VAL A 163 -13.05 0.96 0.86
C VAL A 163 -13.98 2.14 1.09
N PRO A 164 -14.57 2.29 2.29
CA PRO A 164 -15.48 3.39 2.57
C PRO A 164 -14.76 4.74 2.42
N THR A 165 -15.43 5.72 1.82
CA THR A 165 -14.93 7.08 1.62
C THR A 165 -15.91 8.08 2.25
N PRO A 166 -16.10 8.05 3.58
CA PRO A 166 -17.07 8.91 4.24
C PRO A 166 -16.67 10.38 4.14
N GLY A 167 -17.64 11.26 3.93
CA GLY A 167 -17.44 12.72 3.92
C GLY A 167 -16.82 13.26 2.64
N THR A 168 -16.59 12.44 1.60
CA THR A 168 -16.07 12.92 0.32
C THR A 168 -17.18 13.50 -0.54
N ILE A 169 -16.94 14.69 -1.08
CA ILE A 169 -17.91 15.46 -1.87
C ILE A 169 -17.75 15.30 -3.38
N ASN A 170 -16.63 14.72 -3.83
CA ASN A 170 -16.34 14.42 -5.23
C ASN A 170 -15.52 13.12 -5.36
N LEU A 171 -15.41 12.65 -6.60
CA LEU A 171 -14.73 11.39 -6.94
C LEU A 171 -13.22 11.47 -6.62
N GLU A 172 -12.58 12.60 -6.90
CA GLU A 172 -11.15 12.77 -6.64
C GLU A 172 -10.81 12.62 -5.16
N SER A 173 -11.61 13.22 -4.28
CA SER A 173 -11.47 13.08 -2.83
C SER A 173 -11.72 11.64 -2.37
N ALA A 174 -12.71 10.96 -2.97
CA ALA A 174 -12.96 9.55 -2.70
C ALA A 174 -11.74 8.68 -3.04
N TYR A 175 -11.10 8.95 -4.18
CA TYR A 175 -9.87 8.28 -4.58
C TYR A 175 -8.71 8.53 -3.61
N VAL A 176 -8.50 9.78 -3.18
CA VAL A 176 -7.46 10.09 -2.17
C VAL A 176 -7.71 9.34 -0.87
N VAL A 177 -8.94 9.38 -0.35
CA VAL A 177 -9.30 8.72 0.90
C VAL A 177 -9.11 7.20 0.79
N ALA A 178 -9.50 6.60 -0.33
CA ALA A 178 -9.31 5.18 -0.56
C ALA A 178 -7.83 4.80 -0.64
N ALA A 179 -7.00 5.60 -1.33
CA ALA A 179 -5.56 5.36 -1.44
C ALA A 179 -4.87 5.40 -0.08
N ARG A 180 -5.16 6.43 0.72
CA ARG A 180 -4.60 6.57 2.08
C ARG A 180 -4.95 5.38 2.97
N ARG A 181 -6.23 5.01 3.00
CA ARG A 181 -6.71 3.89 3.81
C ARG A 181 -6.08 2.57 3.41
N VAL A 182 -6.02 2.28 2.11
CA VAL A 182 -5.50 1.00 1.62
C VAL A 182 -4.00 0.87 1.87
N ILE A 183 -3.21 1.93 1.67
CA ILE A 183 -1.77 1.88 1.98
C ILE A 183 -1.53 1.73 3.47
N ALA A 184 -2.25 2.49 4.32
CA ALA A 184 -2.13 2.35 5.77
C ALA A 184 -2.45 0.92 6.24
N GLU A 185 -3.49 0.30 5.68
CA GLU A 185 -3.87 -1.09 5.97
C GLU A 185 -2.80 -2.08 5.49
N MET A 186 -2.39 -2.01 4.23
CA MET A 186 -1.45 -2.98 3.65
C MET A 186 -0.05 -2.88 4.26
N LEU A 187 0.41 -1.67 4.61
CA LEU A 187 1.72 -1.48 5.25
C LEU A 187 1.66 -1.59 6.78
N ALA A 188 0.48 -1.83 7.37
CA ALA A 188 0.31 -1.97 8.81
C ALA A 188 1.23 -3.05 9.44
N PRO A 189 1.51 -4.21 8.80
CA PRO A 189 2.36 -5.24 9.39
C PRO A 189 3.86 -4.93 9.36
N LEU A 190 4.32 -4.00 8.52
CA LEU A 190 5.74 -3.70 8.36
C LEU A 190 6.30 -2.91 9.54
N ARG A 191 7.48 -3.30 10.03
CA ARG A 191 8.27 -2.54 10.99
C ARG A 191 9.73 -2.52 10.57
N PRO A 192 10.50 -1.47 10.89
CA PRO A 192 11.94 -1.54 10.77
C PRO A 192 12.46 -2.67 11.68
N ALA A 193 13.43 -3.44 11.18
CA ALA A 193 14.14 -4.37 12.04
C ALA A 193 14.81 -3.58 13.17
N PRO A 194 14.86 -4.10 14.41
CA PRO A 194 15.52 -3.42 15.50
C PRO A 194 16.99 -3.17 15.16
N ASP A 195 17.44 -1.94 15.37
CA ASP A 195 18.86 -1.58 15.30
C ASP A 195 19.61 -2.39 16.36
N LEU A 196 20.29 -3.46 15.93
CA LEU A 196 21.26 -4.17 16.77
C LEU A 196 22.54 -3.31 16.79
N ARG A 197 22.54 -2.24 17.59
CA ARG A 197 23.75 -1.49 17.94
C ARG A 197 24.29 -1.96 19.28
#